data_AF-M3IL14-F1
#
_entry.id   AF-M3IL14-F1
#
_cell.length_a   1.000
_cell.length_b   1.000
_cell.length_c   1.000
_cell.angle_alpha   90.00
_cell.angle_beta   90.00
_cell.angle_gamma   90.00
#
_symmetry.space_group_name_H-M   'P 1'
#
loop_
_entity.id
_entity.type
_entity.pdbx_description
1 polymer ?
#
loop_
_entity_poly.entity_id
_entity_poly.type
_entity_poly.pdbx_seq_one_letter_code
_entity_poly.pdbx_strand_id
1 'polypeptide(L)' 'MNGHTRYLHDGRARNLMEAILWHGGEAESSKDFILKLDVRDRAHLLNFLKSL' A
#
# COMPACT_ATOMS: atom_id res chain seq x y z
N MET A 1 22.34 -7.27 0.12
CA MET A 1 21.25 -8.24 0.37
C MET A 1 20.03 -7.74 -0.39
N ASN A 2 19.67 -8.40 -1.50
CA ASN A 2 18.56 -7.97 -2.36
C ASN A 2 17.22 -8.44 -1.75
N GLY A 3 16.79 -7.77 -0.68
CA GLY A 3 15.53 -8.03 0.01
C GLY A 3 14.36 -7.36 -0.70
N HIS A 4 13.88 -7.96 -1.79
CA HIS A 4 12.59 -7.56 -2.34
C HIS A 4 11.49 -8.06 -1.40
N THR A 5 11.05 -7.20 -0.48
CA THR A 5 9.84 -7.45 0.31
C THR A 5 8.66 -7.49 -0.65
N ARG A 6 8.16 -8.69 -0.91
CA ARG A 6 6.91 -8.89 -1.65
C ARG A 6 5.76 -8.96 -0.65
N TYR A 7 4.68 -8.29 -0.99
CA TYR A 7 3.45 -8.23 -0.18
C TYR A 7 2.35 -9.04 -0.87
N LEU A 8 1.30 -9.35 -0.09
CA LEU A 8 0.20 -10.24 -0.46
C LEU A 8 0.65 -11.71 -0.56
N HIS A 9 -0.29 -12.64 -0.43
CA HIS A 9 0.01 -14.07 -0.36
C HIS A 9 0.65 -14.63 -1.64
N ASP A 10 0.35 -14.04 -2.80
CA ASP A 10 0.93 -14.39 -4.10
C ASP A 10 2.16 -13.56 -4.47
N GLY A 11 2.58 -12.63 -3.59
CA GLY A 11 3.75 -11.80 -3.78
C GLY A 11 3.65 -10.80 -4.94
N ARG A 12 2.45 -10.53 -5.47
CA ARG A 12 2.28 -9.65 -6.65
C ARG A 12 2.60 -8.18 -6.38
N ALA A 13 2.59 -7.75 -5.12
CA ALA A 13 2.89 -6.39 -4.74
C ALA A 13 4.37 -6.22 -4.36
N ARG A 14 5.05 -5.27 -4.99
CA ARG A 14 6.48 -4.99 -4.79
C ARG A 14 6.74 -3.96 -3.70
N ASN A 15 5.69 -3.28 -3.22
CA ASN A 15 5.74 -2.29 -2.16
C ASN A 15 4.37 -2.16 -1.47
N LEU A 16 4.33 -1.46 -0.33
CA LEU A 16 3.11 -1.22 0.45
C LEU A 16 1.99 -0.53 -0.34
N MET A 17 2.33 0.42 -1.21
CA MET A 17 1.33 1.14 -2.01
C MET A 17 0.67 0.19 -3.00
N GLU A 18 1.44 -0.64 -3.71
CA GLU A 18 0.89 -1.68 -4.57
C GLU A 18 0.03 -2.65 -3.78
N ALA A 19 0.47 -3.07 -2.58
CA ALA A 19 -0.32 -3.94 -1.73
C ALA A 19 -1.69 -3.35 -1.43
N ILE A 20 -1.74 -2.08 -1.01
CA ILE A 20 -3.00 -1.34 -0.75
C ILE A 20 -3.87 -1.28 -2.01
N LEU A 21 -3.31 -0.93 -3.17
CA LEU A 21 -4.08 -0.74 -4.40
C LEU A 21 -4.63 -2.05 -4.99
N TRP A 22 -4.08 -3.19 -4.61
CA TRP A 22 -4.60 -4.51 -4.99
C TRP A 22 -5.81 -4.96 -4.16
N HIS A 23 -6.21 -4.23 -3.13
CA HIS A 23 -7.37 -4.56 -2.32
C HIS A 23 -8.68 -4.18 -3.03
N GLY A 24 -9.72 -4.96 -2.77
CA GLY A 24 -11.08 -4.66 -3.20
C GLY A 24 -12.10 -5.38 -2.32
N GLY A 25 -13.34 -5.50 -2.78
CA GLY A 25 -14.42 -6.08 -1.98
C GLY A 25 -14.66 -5.23 -0.74
N GLU A 26 -14.47 -5.80 0.45
CA GLU A 26 -14.64 -5.10 1.73
C GLU A 26 -13.66 -3.92 1.91
N ALA A 27 -12.47 -3.99 1.31
CA ALA A 27 -11.44 -2.97 1.42
C ALA A 27 -11.45 -1.93 0.27
N GLU A 28 -12.44 -1.98 -0.61
CA GLU A 28 -12.56 -1.06 -1.76
C GLU A 28 -12.59 0.42 -1.31
N SER A 29 -13.34 0.73 -0.26
CA SER A 29 -13.46 2.09 0.29
C SER A 29 -12.11 2.65 0.75
N SER A 30 -11.26 1.80 1.31
CA SER A 30 -9.91 2.18 1.75
C SER A 30 -9.02 2.46 0.55
N LYS A 31 -9.05 1.60 -0.49
CA LYS A 31 -8.34 1.85 -1.74
C LYS A 31 -8.77 3.19 -2.37
N ASP A 32 -10.06 3.44 -2.47
CA ASP A 32 -10.61 4.66 -3.07
C ASP A 32 -10.23 5.92 -2.29
N PHE A 33 -10.18 5.83 -0.96
CA PHE A 33 -9.68 6.91 -0.12
C PHE A 33 -8.21 7.23 -0.43
N ILE A 34 -7.35 6.22 -0.53
CA ILE A 34 -5.93 6.40 -0.86
C ILE A 34 -5.74 6.98 -2.27
N LEU A 35 -6.57 6.60 -3.23
CA LEU A 35 -6.54 7.17 -4.59
C LEU A 35 -6.87 8.67 -4.62
N LYS A 36 -7.62 9.17 -3.64
CA LYS A 36 -7.96 10.60 -3.51
C LYS A 36 -6.93 11.41 -2.74
N LEU A 37 -6.04 10.76 -1.98
CA LEU A 37 -4.98 11.46 -1.26
C LEU A 37 -4.00 12.12 -2.22
N ASP A 38 -3.49 13.28 -1.83
CA ASP A 38 -2.38 13.91 -2.52
C ASP A 38 -1.04 13.19 -2.25
N VAL A 39 0.02 13.63 -2.92
CA VAL A 39 1.34 13.00 -2.82
C VAL A 39 1.92 13.09 -1.40
N ARG A 40 1.65 14.19 -0.68
CA ARG A 40 2.18 14.42 0.66
C ARG A 40 1.51 13.49 1.66
N ASP A 41 0.19 13.38 1.60
CA ASP A 41 -0.58 12.53 2.50
C ASP A 41 -0.29 11.05 2.26
N ARG A 42 -0.10 10.64 0.99
CA ARG A 42 0.39 9.29 0.66
C ARG A 42 1.77 9.02 1.25
N ALA A 43 2.66 10.00 1.22
CA ALA A 43 3.99 9.86 1.81
C ALA A 43 3.93 9.72 3.34
N HIS A 44 3.08 10.51 4.01
CA HIS A 44 2.86 10.38 5.45
C HIS A 44 2.31 9.01 5.83
N LEU A 45 1.32 8.49 5.11
CA LEU A 45 0.80 7.15 5.32
C LEU A 45 1.89 6.09 5.15
N LEU A 46 2.67 6.17 4.06
CA LEU A 46 3.75 5.21 3.82
C LEU A 46 4.82 5.27 4.91
N ASN A 47 5.13 6.45 5.44
CA ASN A 47 6.08 6.58 6.54
C ASN A 47 5.54 5.97 7.83
N PHE A 48 4.27 6.21 8.15
CA PHE A 48 3.61 5.57 9.29
C PHE A 48 3.67 4.04 9.18
N LEU A 49 3.26 3.47 8.04
CA LEU A 49 3.27 2.02 7.83
C LEU A 49 4.66 1.39 7.90
N LYS A 50 5.72 2.13 7.54
CA LYS A 50 7.12 1.67 7.64
C LYS A 50 7.68 1.73 9.07
N SER A 51 6.99 2.40 10.00
CA SER A 51 7.41 2.53 11.40
C SER A 51 6.81 1.48 12.34
N LEU A 52 5.92 0.61 11.81
CA LEU A 52 5.35 -0.55 12.51
C LEU A 52 6.29 -1.75 12.43
#